data_AF-A0A7C1N3V8-F1
#
_entry.id   AF-A0A7C1N3V8-F1
#
_cell.length_a   1.000
_cell.length_b   1.000
_cell.length_c   1.000
_cell.angle_alpha   90.00
_cell.angle_beta   90.00
_cell.angle_gamma   90.00
#
_symmetry.space_group_name_H-M   'P 1'
#
loop_
_entity.id
_entity.type
_entity.pdbx_description
1 polymer ?
#
loop_
_entity_poly.entity_id
_entity_poly.type
_entity_poly.pdbx_seq_one_letter_code
_entity_poly.pdbx_strand_id
1 'polypeptide(L)'
;MTFSEFLNCDLENSDMIIDYYLDFLKDFSSKNFPFEQGLQLKGSAEKFINTIDKIAYVKKEDVSQYLDEVDSFSNKLKNFRLGKDYSQFMRLLIPTYKTSITRVQSNFENIYSSSIKFINKHNEYKFYRNQDIDLNGFYNTKNANKEKVKELISEAINLINKEHSITADSKKQLIKHLELSLTNLDNNNPDWTKVIGRVKEIVIIISALTTIIGNTSSLFEAKERLEQTSTIIQQTSVNINHTTINKTFLQQNIEQLNNVNNILIGNSDKN
;
A
#
# COMPACT_ATOMS: atom_id res chain seq x y z
N MET A 1 -0.81 -29.26 3.87
CA MET A 1 -1.87 -28.46 4.51
C MET A 1 -3.22 -29.00 4.05
N THR A 2 -4.17 -29.20 4.95
CA THR A 2 -5.55 -29.59 4.63
C THR A 2 -6.37 -28.37 4.21
N PHE A 3 -7.53 -28.57 3.56
CA PHE A 3 -8.41 -27.45 3.21
C PHE A 3 -8.91 -26.67 4.43
N SER A 4 -9.17 -27.36 5.55
CA SER A 4 -9.58 -26.70 6.80
C SER A 4 -8.44 -25.88 7.41
N GLU A 5 -7.22 -26.41 7.42
CA GLU A 5 -6.03 -25.66 7.83
C GLU A 5 -5.83 -24.42 6.95
N PHE A 6 -6.01 -24.55 5.64
CA PHE A 6 -5.91 -23.45 4.69
C PHE A 6 -6.92 -22.33 4.96
N LEU A 7 -8.20 -22.65 5.18
CA LEU A 7 -9.22 -21.65 5.46
C LEU A 7 -8.94 -20.88 6.75
N ASN A 8 -8.40 -21.57 7.75
CA ASN A 8 -8.06 -21.00 9.06
C ASN A 8 -6.66 -20.36 9.11
N CYS A 9 -5.85 -20.51 8.06
CA CYS A 9 -4.52 -19.90 7.98
C CYS A 9 -4.64 -18.37 8.05
N ASP A 10 -3.83 -17.72 8.88
CA ASP A 10 -3.81 -16.25 8.93
C ASP A 10 -3.40 -15.70 7.56
N LEU A 11 -4.08 -14.64 7.12
CA LEU A 11 -3.78 -13.90 5.88
C LEU A 11 -2.35 -13.32 5.87
N GLU A 12 -1.68 -13.24 7.03
CA GLU A 12 -0.27 -12.85 7.13
C GLU A 12 0.70 -13.90 6.58
N ASN A 13 0.30 -15.18 6.55
CA ASN A 13 1.11 -16.27 6.00
C ASN A 13 0.88 -16.40 4.49
N SER A 14 1.09 -15.32 3.74
CA SER A 14 0.67 -15.23 2.35
C SER A 14 1.34 -16.26 1.44
N ASP A 15 2.62 -16.56 1.64
CA ASP A 15 3.34 -17.57 0.87
C ASP A 15 2.69 -18.95 1.00
N MET A 16 2.34 -19.36 2.23
CA MET A 16 1.69 -20.65 2.47
C MET A 16 0.30 -20.73 1.82
N ILE A 17 -0.46 -19.64 1.83
CA ILE A 17 -1.78 -19.56 1.20
C ILE A 17 -1.65 -19.63 -0.33
N ILE A 18 -0.68 -18.90 -0.90
CA ILE A 18 -0.40 -18.89 -2.34
C ILE A 18 0.03 -20.28 -2.82
N ASP A 19 0.97 -20.91 -2.12
CA ASP A 19 1.48 -22.24 -2.47
C ASP A 19 0.37 -23.29 -2.43
N TYR A 20 -0.42 -23.30 -1.35
CA TYR A 20 -1.57 -24.21 -1.26
C TYR A 20 -2.55 -23.98 -2.41
N TYR A 21 -2.85 -22.73 -2.74
CA TYR A 21 -3.81 -22.42 -3.79
C TYR A 21 -3.32 -22.86 -5.18
N LEU A 22 -2.05 -22.64 -5.49
CA LEU A 22 -1.44 -23.11 -6.74
C LEU A 22 -1.43 -24.64 -6.83
N ASP A 23 -1.05 -25.32 -5.75
CA ASP A 23 -1.07 -26.78 -5.68
C ASP A 23 -2.49 -27.31 -5.86
N PHE A 24 -3.47 -26.68 -5.20
CA PHE A 24 -4.88 -26.99 -5.37
C PHE A 24 -5.33 -26.85 -6.82
N LEU A 25 -5.02 -25.74 -7.50
CA LEU A 25 -5.38 -25.53 -8.90
C LEU A 25 -4.73 -26.58 -9.82
N LYS A 26 -3.45 -26.90 -9.60
CA LYS A 26 -2.70 -27.90 -10.38
C LYS A 26 -3.29 -29.30 -10.19
N ASP A 27 -3.59 -29.69 -8.97
CA ASP A 27 -4.22 -30.96 -8.64
C ASP A 27 -5.63 -31.05 -9.23
N PHE A 28 -6.40 -29.96 -9.11
CA PHE A 28 -7.76 -29.88 -9.61
C PHE A 28 -7.84 -30.05 -11.12
N SER A 29 -6.93 -29.41 -11.87
CA SER A 29 -6.84 -29.57 -13.33
C SER A 29 -6.31 -30.95 -13.75
N SER A 30 -5.22 -31.41 -13.15
CA SER A 30 -4.58 -32.69 -13.51
C SER A 30 -5.48 -33.91 -13.27
N LYS A 31 -6.38 -33.82 -12.29
CA LYS A 31 -7.38 -34.86 -11.98
C LYS A 31 -8.69 -34.68 -12.76
N ASN A 32 -8.70 -33.85 -13.80
CA ASN A 32 -9.88 -33.57 -14.64
C ASN A 32 -11.09 -33.01 -13.85
N PHE A 33 -10.81 -32.08 -12.94
CA PHE A 33 -11.81 -31.31 -12.18
C PHE A 33 -12.76 -32.18 -11.32
N PRO A 34 -12.25 -32.89 -10.30
CA PRO A 34 -13.04 -33.80 -9.46
C PRO A 34 -14.14 -33.07 -8.66
N PHE A 35 -15.21 -33.79 -8.32
CA PHE A 35 -16.41 -33.19 -7.74
C PHE A 35 -16.15 -32.49 -6.40
N GLU A 36 -15.52 -33.19 -5.45
CA GLU A 36 -15.32 -32.68 -4.10
C GLU A 36 -14.46 -31.41 -4.09
N GLN A 37 -13.39 -31.37 -4.90
CA GLN A 37 -12.52 -30.20 -5.02
C GLN A 37 -13.22 -29.02 -5.71
N GLY A 38 -14.16 -29.30 -6.62
CA GLY A 38 -14.94 -28.24 -7.26
C GLY A 38 -15.80 -27.44 -6.27
N LEU A 39 -16.22 -28.04 -5.15
CA LEU A 39 -16.92 -27.34 -4.07
C LEU A 39 -16.00 -26.39 -3.29
N GLN A 40 -14.70 -26.69 -3.27
CA GLN A 40 -13.70 -25.92 -2.53
C GLN A 40 -13.17 -24.72 -3.34
N LEU A 41 -13.28 -24.76 -4.68
CA LEU A 41 -12.67 -23.77 -5.57
C LEU A 41 -13.01 -22.32 -5.21
N LYS A 42 -14.30 -22.02 -4.98
CA LYS A 42 -14.74 -20.65 -4.65
C LYS A 42 -14.12 -20.17 -3.33
N GLY A 43 -14.22 -20.97 -2.27
CA GLY A 43 -13.63 -20.63 -0.97
C GLY A 43 -12.10 -20.50 -1.03
N SER A 44 -11.44 -21.36 -1.80
CA SER A 44 -10.01 -21.27 -2.08
C SER A 44 -9.64 -19.98 -2.80
N ALA A 45 -10.38 -19.61 -3.85
CA ALA A 45 -10.15 -18.41 -4.64
C ALA A 45 -10.39 -17.12 -3.83
N GLU A 46 -11.45 -17.07 -3.02
CA GLU A 46 -11.76 -15.95 -2.13
C GLU A 46 -10.67 -15.75 -1.08
N LYS A 47 -10.24 -16.83 -0.42
CA LYS A 47 -9.15 -16.78 0.57
C LYS A 47 -7.84 -16.31 -0.08
N PHE A 48 -7.52 -16.83 -1.26
CA PHE A 48 -6.36 -16.43 -2.04
C PHE A 48 -6.40 -14.94 -2.37
N ILE A 49 -7.47 -14.44 -2.99
CA ILE A 49 -7.51 -13.04 -3.45
C ILE A 49 -7.55 -12.05 -2.27
N ASN A 50 -8.22 -12.39 -1.17
CA ASN A 50 -8.22 -11.58 0.05
C ASN A 50 -6.81 -11.48 0.68
N THR A 51 -6.03 -12.56 0.58
CA THR A 51 -4.64 -12.57 1.05
C THR A 51 -3.76 -11.65 0.20
N ILE A 52 -3.93 -11.71 -1.12
CA ILE A 52 -3.21 -10.82 -2.04
C ILE A 52 -3.61 -9.35 -1.81
N ASP A 53 -4.90 -9.08 -1.65
CA ASP A 53 -5.43 -7.71 -1.46
C ASP A 53 -4.89 -7.05 -0.19
N LYS A 54 -4.79 -7.81 0.91
CA LYS A 54 -4.19 -7.33 2.18
C LYS A 54 -2.75 -6.83 2.01
N ILE A 55 -2.02 -7.31 1.00
CA ILE A 55 -0.59 -7.01 0.78
C ILE A 55 -0.38 -6.02 -0.36
N ALA A 56 -1.08 -6.21 -1.49
CA ALA A 56 -0.82 -5.52 -2.74
C ALA A 56 -1.88 -4.46 -3.11
N TYR A 57 -2.87 -4.21 -2.25
CA TYR A 57 -3.97 -3.24 -2.44
C TYR A 57 -4.53 -3.30 -3.86
N VAL A 58 -5.20 -4.42 -4.16
CA VAL A 58 -5.71 -4.72 -5.49
C VAL A 58 -6.94 -3.85 -5.77
N LYS A 59 -7.12 -3.45 -7.02
CA LYS A 59 -8.33 -2.70 -7.40
C LYS A 59 -9.55 -3.61 -7.21
N LYS A 60 -10.63 -3.07 -6.63
CA LYS A 60 -11.85 -3.84 -6.36
C LYS A 60 -12.45 -4.43 -7.62
N GLU A 61 -12.32 -3.74 -8.74
CA GLU A 61 -12.78 -4.18 -10.06
C GLU A 61 -12.04 -5.45 -10.50
N ASP A 62 -10.73 -5.52 -10.30
CA ASP A 62 -9.91 -6.70 -10.66
C ASP A 62 -10.28 -7.91 -9.78
N VAL A 63 -10.54 -7.68 -8.49
CA VAL A 63 -11.01 -8.72 -7.55
C VAL A 63 -12.38 -9.25 -7.98
N SER A 64 -13.32 -8.35 -8.30
CA SER A 64 -14.66 -8.74 -8.77
C SER A 64 -14.58 -9.55 -10.05
N GLN A 65 -13.80 -9.10 -11.04
CA GLN A 65 -13.64 -9.80 -12.31
C GLN A 65 -13.09 -11.23 -12.09
N TYR A 66 -12.11 -11.38 -11.20
CA TYR A 66 -11.54 -12.68 -10.88
C TYR A 66 -12.56 -13.64 -10.26
N LEU A 67 -13.36 -13.17 -9.31
CA LEU A 67 -14.40 -13.99 -8.69
C LEU A 67 -15.51 -14.35 -9.68
N ASP A 68 -15.84 -13.43 -10.61
CA ASP A 68 -16.78 -13.70 -11.71
C ASP A 68 -16.24 -14.78 -12.66
N GLU A 69 -14.92 -14.80 -12.94
CA GLU A 69 -14.27 -15.88 -13.71
C GLU A 69 -14.40 -17.23 -13.01
N VAL A 70 -14.22 -17.28 -11.68
CA VAL A 70 -14.37 -18.48 -10.85
C VAL A 70 -15.81 -18.99 -10.83
N ASP A 71 -16.79 -18.10 -10.66
CA ASP A 71 -18.21 -18.45 -10.68
C ASP A 71 -18.65 -18.93 -12.08
N SER A 72 -18.18 -18.26 -13.14
CA SER A 72 -18.42 -18.64 -14.53
C SER A 72 -17.88 -20.04 -14.84
N PHE A 73 -16.65 -20.34 -14.41
CA PHE A 73 -16.06 -21.67 -14.53
C PHE A 73 -16.87 -22.72 -13.76
N SER A 74 -17.24 -22.44 -12.52
CA SER A 74 -17.98 -23.37 -11.66
C SER A 74 -19.33 -23.75 -12.27
N ASN A 75 -20.04 -22.78 -12.84
CA ASN A 75 -21.30 -23.01 -13.56
C ASN A 75 -21.11 -23.87 -14.82
N LYS A 76 -20.06 -23.59 -15.62
CA LYS A 76 -19.75 -24.39 -16.81
C LYS A 76 -19.33 -25.82 -16.46
N LEU A 77 -18.58 -25.99 -15.37
CA LEU A 77 -18.17 -27.30 -14.87
C LEU A 77 -19.37 -28.13 -14.40
N LYS A 78 -20.34 -27.50 -13.72
CA LYS A 78 -21.61 -28.14 -13.34
C LYS A 78 -22.37 -28.65 -14.58
N ASN A 79 -22.49 -27.82 -15.62
CA ASN A 79 -23.14 -28.20 -16.87
C ASN A 79 -22.41 -29.33 -17.59
N PHE A 80 -21.07 -29.30 -17.60
CA PHE A 80 -20.25 -30.37 -18.15
C PHE A 80 -20.46 -31.72 -17.43
N ARG A 81 -20.59 -31.69 -16.09
CA ARG A 81 -20.82 -32.89 -15.27
C ARG A 81 -22.19 -33.53 -15.54
N LEU A 82 -23.25 -32.73 -15.65
CA LEU A 82 -24.57 -33.23 -16.06
C LEU A 82 -24.49 -33.94 -17.44
N GLY A 83 -23.58 -33.48 -18.31
CA GLY A 83 -23.28 -34.13 -19.58
C GLY A 83 -22.54 -35.46 -19.49
N LYS A 84 -21.82 -35.73 -18.39
CA LYS A 84 -21.18 -37.03 -18.16
C LYS A 84 -22.20 -38.09 -17.76
N ASP A 85 -23.34 -37.78 -17.18
CA ASP A 85 -24.30 -38.81 -16.75
C ASP A 85 -25.07 -39.46 -17.92
N TYR A 86 -24.90 -38.96 -19.14
CA TYR A 86 -25.42 -39.60 -20.36
C TYR A 86 -24.67 -40.90 -20.70
N SER A 87 -25.40 -41.87 -21.28
CA SER A 87 -24.86 -43.15 -21.74
C SER A 87 -23.72 -42.96 -22.77
N GLN A 88 -22.80 -43.94 -22.90
CA GLN A 88 -21.65 -43.84 -23.81
C GLN A 88 -22.06 -43.53 -25.27
N PHE A 89 -23.19 -44.08 -25.72
CA PHE A 89 -23.76 -43.80 -27.03
C PHE A 89 -24.22 -42.34 -27.18
N MET A 90 -24.89 -41.80 -26.17
CA MET A 90 -25.29 -40.38 -26.15
C MET A 90 -24.08 -39.44 -26.08
N ARG A 91 -22.99 -39.83 -25.41
CA ARG A 91 -21.74 -39.03 -25.39
C ARG A 91 -21.04 -38.95 -26.76
N LEU A 92 -21.21 -39.95 -27.63
CA LEU A 92 -20.66 -39.97 -29.00
C LEU A 92 -21.49 -39.13 -29.98
N LEU A 93 -22.82 -39.12 -29.81
CA LEU A 93 -23.74 -38.38 -30.68
C LEU A 93 -23.85 -36.89 -30.35
N ILE A 94 -23.32 -36.46 -29.20
CA ILE A 94 -23.41 -35.09 -28.74
C ILE A 94 -22.06 -34.37 -28.97
N PRO A 95 -21.87 -33.65 -30.10
CA PRO A 95 -20.66 -32.86 -30.36
C PRO A 95 -20.41 -31.76 -29.31
N THR A 96 -21.41 -31.45 -28.48
CA THR A 96 -21.29 -30.49 -27.38
C THR A 96 -20.40 -31.00 -26.23
N TYR A 97 -20.16 -32.31 -26.09
CA TYR A 97 -19.32 -32.82 -24.99
C TYR A 97 -17.83 -32.51 -25.17
N LYS A 98 -17.27 -32.77 -26.37
CA LYS A 98 -15.87 -32.42 -26.69
C LYS A 98 -15.64 -30.90 -26.68
N THR A 99 -16.58 -30.12 -27.19
CA THR A 99 -16.48 -28.65 -27.12
C THR A 99 -16.67 -28.12 -25.69
N SER A 100 -17.41 -28.81 -24.84
CA SER A 100 -17.56 -28.44 -23.42
C SER A 100 -16.29 -28.67 -22.61
N ILE A 101 -15.56 -29.78 -22.82
CA ILE A 101 -14.30 -30.00 -22.09
C ILE A 101 -13.22 -28.97 -22.47
N THR A 102 -13.08 -28.64 -23.75
CA THR A 102 -12.16 -27.58 -24.20
C THR A 102 -12.54 -26.21 -23.64
N ARG A 103 -13.84 -25.91 -23.56
CA ARG A 103 -14.32 -24.67 -22.92
C ARG A 103 -14.01 -24.65 -21.43
N VAL A 104 -14.22 -25.76 -20.71
CA VAL A 104 -13.90 -25.86 -19.27
C VAL A 104 -12.40 -25.64 -19.05
N GLN A 105 -11.54 -26.26 -19.86
CA GLN A 105 -10.09 -26.06 -19.81
C GLN A 105 -9.71 -24.60 -20.09
N SER A 106 -10.23 -24.00 -21.15
CA SER A 106 -9.94 -22.59 -21.47
C SER A 106 -10.38 -21.61 -20.37
N ASN A 107 -11.53 -21.83 -19.72
CA ASN A 107 -11.92 -20.97 -18.59
C ASN A 107 -11.04 -21.22 -17.35
N PHE A 108 -10.59 -22.45 -17.13
CA PHE A 108 -9.64 -22.75 -16.07
C PHE A 108 -8.29 -22.07 -16.32
N GLU A 109 -7.81 -22.05 -17.56
CA GLU A 109 -6.59 -21.32 -17.94
C GLU A 109 -6.70 -19.82 -17.64
N ASN A 110 -7.89 -19.22 -17.80
CA ASN A 110 -8.12 -17.83 -17.40
C ASN A 110 -7.95 -17.65 -15.88
N ILE A 111 -8.57 -18.51 -15.06
CA ILE A 111 -8.41 -18.46 -13.60
C ILE A 111 -6.95 -18.62 -13.22
N TYR A 112 -6.25 -19.58 -13.81
CA TYR A 112 -4.84 -19.83 -13.54
C TYR A 112 -3.98 -18.62 -13.93
N SER A 113 -4.17 -18.08 -15.13
CA SER A 113 -3.46 -16.88 -15.62
C SER A 113 -3.71 -15.66 -14.73
N SER A 114 -4.96 -15.40 -14.35
CA SER A 114 -5.33 -14.32 -13.43
C SER A 114 -4.68 -14.52 -12.06
N SER A 115 -4.64 -15.75 -11.55
CA SER A 115 -3.98 -16.07 -10.28
C SER A 115 -2.48 -15.78 -10.33
N ILE A 116 -1.79 -16.15 -11.42
CA ILE A 116 -0.37 -15.84 -11.62
C ILE A 116 -0.14 -14.33 -11.70
N LYS A 117 -1.01 -13.55 -12.38
CA LYS A 117 -0.90 -12.09 -12.41
C LYS A 117 -0.98 -11.48 -11.00
N PHE A 118 -1.90 -11.95 -10.17
CA PHE A 118 -2.02 -11.50 -8.78
C PHE A 118 -0.80 -11.88 -7.94
N ILE A 119 -0.24 -13.08 -8.15
CA ILE A 119 0.98 -13.53 -7.47
C ILE A 119 2.18 -12.67 -7.87
N ASN A 120 2.33 -12.36 -9.17
CA ASN A 120 3.40 -11.49 -9.63
C ASN A 120 3.28 -10.09 -9.00
N LYS A 121 2.07 -9.53 -8.96
CA LYS A 121 1.82 -8.25 -8.29
C LYS A 121 2.10 -8.35 -6.78
N HIS A 122 1.71 -9.43 -6.11
CA HIS A 122 2.06 -9.67 -4.71
C HIS A 122 3.57 -9.71 -4.50
N ASN A 123 4.31 -10.41 -5.35
CA ASN A 123 5.75 -10.54 -5.24
C ASN A 123 6.47 -9.21 -5.49
N GLU A 124 6.00 -8.42 -6.47
CA GLU A 124 6.46 -7.04 -6.68
C GLU A 124 6.24 -6.19 -5.41
N TYR A 125 5.03 -6.17 -4.86
CA TYR A 125 4.73 -5.39 -3.66
C TYR A 125 5.43 -5.89 -2.41
N LYS A 126 5.61 -7.21 -2.26
CA LYS A 126 6.38 -7.82 -1.16
C LYS A 126 7.86 -7.43 -1.27
N PHE A 127 8.41 -7.39 -2.48
CA PHE A 127 9.76 -6.88 -2.73
C PHE A 127 9.87 -5.40 -2.33
N TYR A 128 8.91 -4.56 -2.67
CA TYR A 128 8.88 -3.15 -2.25
C TYR A 128 8.58 -2.94 -0.76
N ARG A 129 7.88 -3.88 -0.10
CA ARG A 129 7.55 -3.81 1.34
C ARG A 129 8.71 -4.28 2.22
N ASN A 130 9.51 -5.23 1.73
CA ASN A 130 10.68 -5.78 2.42
C ASN A 130 11.98 -5.04 2.07
N GLN A 131 11.99 -4.26 0.98
CA GLN A 131 12.82 -3.08 0.99
C GLN A 131 12.19 -2.16 2.03
N ASP A 132 12.80 -2.11 3.22
CA ASP A 132 12.77 -0.85 3.94
C ASP A 132 13.14 0.18 2.88
N ILE A 133 12.17 0.97 2.45
CA ILE A 133 12.50 2.26 1.88
C ILE A 133 13.15 2.94 3.08
N ASP A 134 14.46 2.75 3.19
CA ASP A 134 15.30 3.57 4.03
C ASP A 134 15.16 4.94 3.37
N LEU A 135 14.14 5.66 3.86
CA LEU A 135 13.87 7.05 3.61
C LEU A 135 15.01 7.86 4.24
N ASN A 136 16.27 7.46 4.02
CA ASN A 136 17.55 8.00 4.46
C ASN A 136 17.52 9.52 4.30
N GLY A 137 16.84 10.20 5.23
CA GLY A 137 16.54 11.62 5.07
C GLY A 137 15.56 12.02 3.95
N PHE A 138 14.49 11.27 3.62
CA PHE A 138 13.32 11.85 2.89
C PHE A 138 12.71 13.03 3.67
N TYR A 139 13.09 13.14 4.94
CA TYR A 139 12.97 14.30 5.79
C TYR A 139 14.22 14.40 6.69
N ASN A 140 15.28 15.05 6.21
CA ASN A 140 16.47 15.34 7.03
C ASN A 140 16.48 16.81 7.47
N THR A 141 15.80 17.07 8.58
CA THR A 141 15.62 18.41 9.14
C THR A 141 16.76 18.87 10.05
N LYS A 142 17.91 18.18 10.05
CA LYS A 142 19.12 18.67 10.74
C LYS A 142 19.56 20.06 10.26
N ASN A 143 19.15 20.47 9.05
CA ASN A 143 19.45 21.77 8.47
C ASN A 143 18.28 22.77 8.53
N ALA A 144 17.11 22.37 9.04
CA ALA A 144 16.00 23.31 9.21
C ALA A 144 16.42 24.37 10.23
N ASN A 145 16.18 25.65 9.90
CA ASN A 145 16.58 26.76 10.76
C ASN A 145 15.75 26.76 12.04
N LYS A 146 16.19 25.96 13.03
CA LYS A 146 15.56 25.75 14.34
C LYS A 146 15.27 27.07 15.06
N GLU A 147 16.19 28.02 14.99
CA GLU A 147 16.02 29.34 15.59
C GLU A 147 14.92 30.14 14.88
N LYS A 148 14.89 30.13 13.54
CA LYS A 148 13.81 30.83 12.81
C LYS A 148 12.43 30.21 13.04
N VAL A 149 12.36 28.89 13.16
CA VAL A 149 11.12 28.18 13.48
C VAL A 149 10.63 28.51 14.90
N LYS A 150 11.54 28.54 15.88
CA LYS A 150 11.21 28.95 17.25
C LYS A 150 10.73 30.39 17.32
N GLU A 151 11.38 31.30 16.59
CA GLU A 151 10.99 32.70 16.49
C GLU A 151 9.56 32.83 15.99
N LEU A 152 9.23 32.22 14.84
CA LEU A 152 7.89 32.29 14.25
C LEU A 152 6.80 31.66 15.14
N ILE A 153 7.09 30.55 15.81
CA ILE A 153 6.17 29.94 16.78
C ILE A 153 5.94 30.87 17.98
N SER A 154 7.01 31.51 18.48
CA SER A 154 6.91 32.44 19.61
C SER A 154 6.14 33.72 19.24
N GLU A 155 6.34 34.23 18.02
CA GLU A 155 5.53 35.33 17.46
C GLU A 155 4.05 34.96 17.39
N ALA A 156 3.72 33.75 16.91
CA ALA A 156 2.35 33.27 16.87
C ALA A 156 1.71 33.15 18.27
N ILE A 157 2.45 32.65 19.27
CA ILE A 157 1.98 32.62 20.67
C ILE A 157 1.65 34.03 21.17
N ASN A 158 2.53 35.01 20.90
CA ASN A 158 2.31 36.39 21.32
C ASN A 158 1.06 37.00 20.66
N LEU A 159 0.82 36.71 19.38
CA LEU A 159 -0.35 37.16 18.66
C LEU A 159 -1.65 36.51 19.19
N ILE A 160 -1.63 35.21 19.49
CA ILE A 160 -2.77 34.50 20.11
C ILE A 160 -3.08 35.07 21.50
N ASN A 161 -2.06 35.42 22.30
CA ASN A 161 -2.24 36.01 23.62
C ASN A 161 -2.95 37.37 23.55
N LYS A 162 -2.63 38.18 22.54
CA LYS A 162 -3.22 39.52 22.32
C LYS A 162 -4.65 39.48 21.77
N GLU A 163 -5.11 38.35 21.25
CA GLU A 163 -6.44 38.24 20.65
C GLU A 163 -7.57 38.44 21.68
N HIS A 164 -8.56 39.31 21.46
CA HIS A 164 -9.64 39.49 22.42
C HIS A 164 -10.91 38.71 22.06
N SER A 165 -11.01 38.20 20.84
CA SER A 165 -12.22 37.58 20.29
C SER A 165 -12.38 36.08 20.61
N ILE A 166 -11.43 35.45 21.29
CA ILE A 166 -11.52 34.05 21.73
C ILE A 166 -11.37 33.91 23.25
N THR A 167 -11.95 32.85 23.81
CA THR A 167 -11.93 32.60 25.25
C THR A 167 -10.52 32.31 25.76
N ALA A 168 -10.29 32.59 27.05
CA ALA A 168 -9.03 32.28 27.72
C ALA A 168 -8.69 30.78 27.65
N ASP A 169 -9.69 29.90 27.74
CA ASP A 169 -9.49 28.46 27.63
C ASP A 169 -9.02 28.04 26.24
N SER A 170 -9.63 28.59 25.17
CA SER A 170 -9.20 28.32 23.80
C SER A 170 -7.77 28.80 23.55
N LYS A 171 -7.42 30.01 24.02
CA LYS A 171 -6.03 30.51 23.95
C LYS A 171 -5.05 29.56 24.63
N LYS A 172 -5.38 29.13 25.86
CA LYS A 172 -4.53 28.24 26.65
C LYS A 172 -4.28 26.92 25.93
N GLN A 173 -5.29 26.36 25.27
CA GLN A 173 -5.13 25.12 24.50
C GLN A 173 -4.24 25.31 23.27
N LEU A 174 -4.46 26.38 22.48
CA LEU A 174 -3.65 26.69 21.31
C LEU A 174 -2.18 26.91 21.69
N ILE A 175 -1.94 27.72 22.72
CA ILE A 175 -0.60 28.04 23.21
C ILE A 175 0.10 26.79 23.74
N LYS A 176 -0.59 25.93 24.50
CA LYS A 176 -0.02 24.68 25.00
C LYS A 176 0.50 23.78 23.87
N HIS A 177 -0.23 23.68 22.75
CA HIS A 177 0.22 22.90 21.60
C HIS A 177 1.45 23.52 20.90
N LEU A 178 1.57 24.85 20.86
CA LEU A 178 2.75 25.56 20.35
C LEU A 178 3.96 25.43 21.30
N GLU A 179 3.76 25.55 22.61
CA GLU A 179 4.80 25.38 23.63
C GLU A 179 5.38 23.95 23.63
N LEU A 180 4.53 22.94 23.42
CA LEU A 180 4.99 21.56 23.22
C LEU A 180 5.87 21.43 21.96
N SER A 181 5.61 22.24 20.94
CA SER A 181 6.43 22.28 19.71
C SER A 181 7.77 22.96 19.96
N LEU A 182 7.81 24.07 20.71
CA LEU A 182 9.05 24.71 21.17
C LEU A 182 9.89 23.77 22.03
N THR A 183 9.28 23.09 23.01
CA THR A 183 9.95 22.10 23.87
C THR A 183 10.54 20.96 23.04
N ASN A 184 9.85 20.52 21.99
CA ASN A 184 10.37 19.50 21.09
C ASN A 184 11.57 20.02 20.29
N LEU A 185 11.49 21.27 19.82
CA LEU A 185 12.58 21.92 19.11
C LEU A 185 13.82 22.08 19.99
N ASP A 186 13.71 22.23 21.30
CA ASP A 186 14.86 22.35 22.20
C ASP A 186 15.73 21.09 22.28
N ASN A 187 15.18 19.92 21.95
CA ASN A 187 15.94 18.66 21.95
C ASN A 187 17.12 18.68 20.96
N ASN A 188 18.15 17.88 21.25
CA ASN A 188 19.31 17.69 20.37
C ASN A 188 18.92 17.09 19.01
N ASN A 189 17.91 16.21 19.01
CA ASN A 189 17.30 15.64 17.80
C ASN A 189 15.78 15.91 17.85
N PRO A 190 15.31 17.08 17.37
CA PRO A 190 13.89 17.39 17.34
C PRO A 190 13.12 16.42 16.45
N ASP A 191 11.91 16.06 16.88
CA ASP A 191 10.95 15.32 16.07
C ASP A 191 10.14 16.33 15.25
N TRP A 192 10.70 16.66 14.10
CA TRP A 192 10.16 17.67 13.21
C TRP A 192 8.81 17.30 12.59
N THR A 193 8.48 16.00 12.54
CA THR A 193 7.14 15.52 12.13
C THR A 193 6.10 15.86 13.19
N LYS A 194 6.44 15.70 14.47
CA LYS A 194 5.56 16.16 15.57
C LYS A 194 5.43 17.68 15.60
N VAL A 195 6.50 18.42 15.32
CA VAL A 195 6.47 19.89 15.26
C VAL A 195 5.54 20.36 14.13
N ILE A 196 5.71 19.86 12.90
CA ILE A 196 4.86 20.27 11.77
C ILE A 196 3.40 19.84 11.96
N GLY A 197 3.16 18.65 12.52
CA GLY A 197 1.81 18.16 12.81
C GLY A 197 1.04 19.09 13.75
N ARG A 198 1.66 19.49 14.86
CA ARG A 198 1.07 20.43 15.83
C ARG A 198 0.84 21.83 15.24
N VAL A 199 1.80 22.32 14.45
CA VAL A 199 1.67 23.62 13.75
C VAL A 199 0.48 23.60 12.78
N LYS A 200 0.33 22.53 11.98
CA LYS A 200 -0.79 22.40 11.03
C LYS A 200 -2.14 22.24 11.72
N GLU A 201 -2.21 21.49 12.81
CA GLU A 201 -3.42 21.36 13.63
C GLU A 201 -3.90 22.73 14.12
N ILE A 202 -2.99 23.57 14.63
CA ILE A 202 -3.33 24.92 15.08
C ILE A 202 -3.72 25.83 13.91
N VAL A 203 -3.04 25.75 12.76
CA VAL A 203 -3.44 26.50 11.55
C VAL A 203 -4.88 26.17 11.13
N ILE A 204 -5.29 24.90 11.21
CA ILE A 204 -6.67 24.47 10.90
C ILE A 204 -7.65 25.09 11.89
N ILE A 205 -7.35 24.99 13.19
CA ILE A 205 -8.22 25.53 14.25
C ILE A 205 -8.34 27.05 14.14
N ILE A 206 -7.22 27.77 13.96
CA ILE A 206 -7.23 29.22 13.77
C ILE A 206 -7.99 29.58 12.49
N SER A 207 -7.83 28.84 11.40
CA SER A 207 -8.60 29.09 10.16
C SER A 207 -10.11 29.04 10.42
N ALA A 208 -10.58 28.02 11.15
CA ALA A 208 -11.99 27.91 11.53
C ALA A 208 -12.46 29.09 12.41
N LEU A 209 -11.63 29.55 13.35
CA LEU A 209 -11.94 30.69 14.22
C LEU A 209 -11.95 32.03 13.44
N THR A 210 -11.02 32.21 12.49
CA THR A 210 -10.94 33.43 11.67
C THR A 210 -12.13 33.60 10.72
N THR A 211 -12.76 32.51 10.27
CA THR A 211 -14.01 32.57 9.50
C THR A 211 -15.16 33.23 10.27
N ILE A 212 -15.11 33.18 11.60
CA ILE A 212 -16.14 33.74 12.49
C ILE A 212 -15.82 35.20 12.87
N ILE A 213 -14.53 35.53 13.01
CA ILE A 213 -14.06 36.80 13.60
C ILE A 213 -13.65 37.84 12.52
N GLY A 214 -13.41 37.40 11.28
CA GLY A 214 -12.95 38.25 10.18
C GLY A 214 -11.41 38.34 10.08
N ASN A 215 -10.94 38.79 8.90
CA ASN A 215 -9.53 38.68 8.47
C ASN A 215 -8.57 39.72 9.10
N THR A 216 -9.03 40.62 9.97
CA THR A 216 -8.21 41.68 10.59
C THR A 216 -7.78 41.34 12.03
N SER A 217 -7.90 40.08 12.43
CA SER A 217 -7.62 39.61 13.80
C SER A 217 -6.15 39.24 13.99
N SER A 218 -5.64 39.37 15.22
CA SER A 218 -4.27 38.91 15.55
C SER A 218 -4.12 37.39 15.34
N LEU A 219 -5.24 36.66 15.37
CA LEU A 219 -5.29 35.25 14.94
C LEU A 219 -4.93 35.04 13.47
N PHE A 220 -5.34 35.92 12.56
CA PHE A 220 -4.97 35.79 11.16
C PHE A 220 -3.46 35.94 10.97
N GLU A 221 -2.84 36.93 11.61
CA GLU A 221 -1.38 37.08 11.59
C GLU A 221 -0.67 35.89 12.24
N ALA A 222 -1.20 35.35 13.35
CA ALA A 222 -0.65 34.16 14.00
C ALA A 222 -0.66 32.95 13.04
N LYS A 223 -1.75 32.79 12.28
CA LYS A 223 -1.85 31.77 11.24
C LYS A 223 -0.76 31.94 10.18
N GLU A 224 -0.55 33.15 9.66
CA GLU A 224 0.48 33.41 8.65
C GLU A 224 1.88 33.04 9.15
N ARG A 225 2.23 33.34 10.41
CA ARG A 225 3.51 32.93 11.01
C ARG A 225 3.67 31.41 11.10
N LEU A 226 2.60 30.70 11.42
CA LEU A 226 2.59 29.23 11.49
C LEU A 226 2.61 28.57 10.10
N GLU A 227 2.02 29.21 9.09
CA GLU A 227 2.15 28.78 7.70
C GLU A 227 3.57 29.01 7.17
N GLN A 228 4.19 30.15 7.47
CA GLN A 228 5.61 30.41 7.18
C GLN A 228 6.52 29.38 7.87
N THR A 229 6.21 29.01 9.12
CA THR A 229 6.90 27.95 9.85
C THR A 229 6.84 26.62 9.08
N SER A 230 5.64 26.24 8.63
CA SER A 230 5.45 25.02 7.83
C SER A 230 6.26 25.05 6.54
N THR A 231 6.27 26.19 5.84
CA THR A 231 6.98 26.38 4.58
C THR A 231 8.49 26.24 4.75
N ILE A 232 9.09 26.85 5.78
CA ILE A 232 10.53 26.76 6.05
C ILE A 232 10.95 25.31 6.31
N ILE A 233 10.17 24.60 7.12
CA ILE A 233 10.40 23.20 7.45
C ILE A 233 10.32 22.33 6.17
N GLN A 234 9.31 22.56 5.33
CA GLN A 234 9.10 21.85 4.07
C GLN A 234 10.18 22.14 3.03
N GLN A 235 10.52 23.42 2.79
CA GLN A 235 11.54 23.83 1.83
C GLN A 235 12.92 23.28 2.17
N THR A 236 13.26 23.25 3.46
CA THR A 236 14.52 22.67 3.91
C THR A 236 14.56 21.15 3.66
N SER A 237 13.41 20.49 3.78
CA SER A 237 13.30 19.05 3.55
C SER A 237 13.33 18.70 2.06
N VAL A 238 12.63 19.46 1.21
CA VAL A 238 12.57 19.25 -0.25
C VAL A 238 13.93 19.47 -0.92
N ASN A 239 14.69 20.49 -0.52
CA ASN A 239 16.02 20.76 -1.09
C ASN A 239 17.03 19.64 -0.79
N ILE A 240 16.93 19.00 0.37
CA ILE A 240 17.80 17.87 0.73
C ILE A 240 17.37 16.58 0.00
N ASN A 241 16.07 16.44 -0.27
CA ASN A 241 15.52 15.30 -1.00
C ASN A 241 16.02 15.24 -2.44
N HIS A 242 16.07 16.37 -3.16
CA HIS A 242 16.59 16.37 -4.53
C HIS A 242 18.07 15.94 -4.59
N THR A 243 18.90 16.41 -3.65
CA THR A 243 20.31 16.02 -3.56
C THR A 243 20.49 14.56 -3.16
N THR A 244 19.64 14.05 -2.27
CA THR A 244 19.71 12.67 -1.77
C THR A 244 19.20 11.68 -2.81
N ILE A 245 18.07 11.96 -3.46
CA ILE A 245 17.56 11.14 -4.58
C ILE A 245 18.62 11.03 -5.68
N ASN A 246 19.25 12.14 -6.07
CA ASN A 246 20.32 12.10 -7.07
C ASN A 246 21.52 11.26 -6.63
N LYS A 247 21.93 11.35 -5.35
CA LYS A 247 23.03 10.55 -4.81
C LYS A 247 22.68 9.06 -4.74
N THR A 248 21.47 8.72 -4.31
CA THR A 248 21.00 7.32 -4.22
C THR A 248 20.84 6.71 -5.61
N PHE A 249 20.30 7.44 -6.58
CA PHE A 249 20.25 7.01 -7.98
C PHE A 249 21.64 6.78 -8.57
N LEU A 250 22.59 7.70 -8.31
CA LEU A 250 23.99 7.55 -8.73
C LEU A 250 24.63 6.31 -8.11
N GLN A 251 24.41 6.07 -6.82
CA GLN A 251 24.99 4.95 -6.11
C GLN A 251 24.40 3.60 -6.57
N GLN A 252 23.08 3.54 -6.79
CA GLN A 252 22.42 2.35 -7.35
C GLN A 252 22.90 2.05 -8.77
N ASN A 253 23.12 3.07 -9.61
CA ASN A 253 23.69 2.89 -10.93
C ASN A 253 25.13 2.34 -10.87
N ILE A 254 25.94 2.83 -9.92
CA ILE A 254 27.30 2.33 -9.70
C ILE A 254 27.28 0.86 -9.22
N GLU A 255 26.39 0.50 -8.30
CA GLU A 255 26.25 -0.88 -7.81
C GLU A 255 25.75 -1.83 -8.90
N GLN A 256 24.79 -1.40 -9.73
CA GLN A 256 24.34 -2.17 -10.89
C GLN A 256 25.47 -2.35 -11.92
N LEU A 257 26.25 -1.31 -12.20
CA LEU A 257 27.41 -1.40 -13.09
C LEU A 257 28.48 -2.36 -12.53
N ASN A 258 28.72 -2.33 -11.23
CA ASN A 258 29.65 -3.24 -10.57
C ASN A 258 29.15 -4.69 -10.61
N ASN A 259 27.86 -4.92 -10.42
CA ASN A 259 27.26 -6.25 -10.54
C ASN A 259 27.32 -6.79 -11.97
N VAL A 260 27.06 -5.95 -12.98
CA VAL A 260 27.21 -6.30 -14.39
C VAL A 260 28.67 -6.62 -14.72
N ASN A 261 29.62 -5.81 -14.24
CA ASN A 261 31.05 -6.07 -14.43
C ASN A 261 31.49 -7.36 -13.75
N ASN A 262 31.01 -7.66 -12.55
CA ASN A 262 31.33 -8.92 -11.86
C ASN A 262 30.76 -10.14 -12.57
N ILE A 263 29.61 -10.01 -13.25
CA ILE A 263 29.03 -11.08 -14.09
C ILE A 263 29.84 -11.25 -15.39
N LEU A 264 30.29 -10.15 -15.99
CA LEU A 264 31.07 -10.19 -17.23
C LEU A 264 32.50 -10.73 -17.00
N ILE A 265 33.14 -10.35 -15.90
CA ILE A 265 34.49 -10.81 -15.52
C ILE A 265 34.44 -12.22 -14.91
N GLY A 266 33.41 -12.56 -14.13
CA GLY A 266 33.23 -13.92 -13.60
C GLY A 266 32.95 -14.99 -14.67
N ASN A 267 32.57 -14.58 -15.89
CA ASN A 267 32.40 -15.47 -17.04
C ASN A 267 33.65 -15.55 -17.94
N SER A 268 34.63 -14.65 -17.80
CA SER A 268 35.88 -14.74 -18.56
C SER A 268 36.89 -15.74 -17.98
N ASP A 269 36.73 -16.13 -16.71
CA ASP A 269 37.60 -17.11 -16.04
C ASP A 269 37.11 -18.58 -16.20
N LYS A 270 36.08 -18.81 -17.02
CA LYS A 270 35.50 -20.14 -17.28
C LYS A 270 35.61 -20.64 -18.73
N ASN A 271 36.40 -19.98 -19.57
CA ASN A 271 36.69 -20.44 -20.94
C ASN A 271 38.19 -20.70 -21.13
#